data_AF-A0A0G0WPF9-F1
#
_entry.id   AF-A0A0G0WPF9-F1
#
_cell.length_a   1.000
_cell.length_b   1.000
_cell.length_c   1.000
_cell.angle_alpha   90.00
_cell.angle_beta   90.00
_cell.angle_gamma   90.00
#
_symmetry.space_group_name_H-M   'P 1'
#
loop_
_entity.id
_entity.type
_entity.pdbx_description
1 polymer ?
#
loop_
_entity_poly.entity_id
_entity_poly.type
_entity_poly.pdbx_seq_one_letter_code
_entity_poly.pdbx_strand_id
1 'polypeptide(L)' 'MTNADWGCSDGEHKAWIVVDLDTKDEAMLIVPPEYRKSVRIIQLEKFALDDTGKNLLASHI' A
#
# COMPACT_ATOMS: atom_id res chain seq x y z
N MET A 1 -6.51 -18.59 -3.70
CA MET A 1 -5.22 -18.02 -4.15
C MET A 1 -5.04 -16.71 -3.40
N THR A 2 -3.97 -16.58 -2.61
CA THR A 2 -3.68 -15.35 -1.86
C THR A 2 -3.23 -14.29 -2.85
N ASN A 3 -3.93 -13.15 -2.94
CA ASN A 3 -3.59 -11.99 -3.76
C ASN A 3 -2.32 -11.30 -3.21
N ALA A 4 -1.21 -12.04 -3.22
CA ALA A 4 0.08 -11.62 -2.75
C ALA A 4 1.03 -11.59 -3.96
N ASP A 5 1.47 -10.39 -4.32
CA ASP A 5 2.46 -10.19 -5.37
C ASP A 5 3.87 -10.23 -4.75
N TRP A 6 4.79 -10.94 -5.42
CA TRP A 6 6.13 -11.20 -4.89
C TRP A 6 7.21 -10.75 -5.87
N GLY A 7 8.20 -10.03 -5.36
CA GLY A 7 9.45 -9.75 -6.06
C GLY A 7 9.34 -8.64 -7.11
N CYS A 8 10.15 -7.61 -6.93
CA CYS A 8 10.49 -6.65 -7.99
C CYS A 8 11.92 -6.95 -8.47
N SER A 9 12.22 -6.68 -9.74
CA SER A 9 13.59 -6.69 -10.27
C SER A 9 14.55 -5.74 -9.53
N ASP A 10 14.01 -4.84 -8.70
CA ASP A 10 14.76 -3.90 -7.87
C ASP A 10 15.37 -4.52 -6.59
N GLY A 11 15.29 -5.84 -6.42
CA GLY A 11 15.92 -6.52 -5.27
C GLY A 11 15.15 -6.35 -3.95
N GLU A 12 13.87 -5.99 -4.01
CA GLU A 12 12.97 -5.91 -2.86
C GLU A 12 12.31 -7.27 -2.61
N HIS A 13 12.82 -8.01 -1.61
CA HIS A 13 12.29 -9.30 -1.17
C HIS A 13 11.11 -9.08 -0.20
N LYS A 14 10.02 -8.53 -0.70
CA LYS A 14 8.79 -8.29 0.08
C LYS A 14 7.56 -8.81 -0.67
N ALA A 15 6.57 -9.23 0.11
CA ALA A 15 5.23 -9.54 -0.39
C ALA A 15 4.35 -8.29 -0.32
N TRP A 16 3.60 -8.03 -1.38
CA TRP A 16 2.60 -6.96 -1.42
C TRP A 16 1.21 -7.57 -1.40
N ILE A 17 0.35 -7.05 -0.55
CA ILE A 17 -1.06 -7.42 -0.48
C ILE A 17 -1.85 -6.12 -0.66
N VAL A 18 -2.66 -6.07 -1.71
CA VAL A 18 -3.58 -4.95 -1.96
C VAL A 18 -4.99 -5.43 -1.65
N VAL A 19 -5.66 -4.75 -0.73
CA VAL A 19 -7.00 -5.11 -0.24
C VAL A 19 -7.78 -3.83 0.07
N ASP A 20 -9.08 -3.86 -0.21
CA ASP A 20 -10.00 -2.77 0.12
C ASP A 20 -10.57 -3.01 1.54
N LEU A 21 -10.29 -2.09 2.45
CA LEU A 21 -10.72 -2.12 3.86
C LEU A 21 -11.07 -0.69 4.32
N ASP A 22 -11.82 -0.58 5.40
CA ASP A 22 -12.26 0.71 5.92
C ASP A 22 -11.18 1.38 6.78
N THR A 23 -10.34 0.59 7.47
CA THR A 23 -9.31 1.13 8.37
C THR A 23 -7.99 0.37 8.32
N LYS A 24 -6.90 1.03 8.77
CA LYS A 24 -5.58 0.39 8.92
C LYS A 24 -5.56 -0.67 10.03
N ASP A 25 -6.43 -0.55 11.03
CA ASP A 25 -6.52 -1.53 12.11
C ASP A 25 -7.08 -2.85 11.59
N GLU A 26 -8.07 -2.81 10.70
CA GLU A 26 -8.55 -3.99 9.97
C GLU A 26 -7.46 -4.63 9.12
N ALA A 27 -6.64 -3.81 8.44
CA ALA A 27 -5.51 -4.31 7.67
C ALA A 27 -4.51 -5.06 8.57
N MET A 28 -4.26 -4.58 9.80
CA MET A 28 -3.37 -5.25 10.76
C MET A 28 -3.89 -6.62 11.23
N LEU A 29 -5.22 -6.84 11.20
CA LEU A 29 -5.80 -8.14 11.56
C LEU A 29 -5.48 -9.23 10.53
N ILE A 30 -5.32 -8.85 9.26
CA ILE A 30 -4.94 -9.77 8.17
C ILE A 30 -3.47 -10.18 8.29
N VAL A 31 -2.63 -9.30 8.85
CA VAL A 31 -1.19 -9.56 8.99
C VAL A 31 -0.95 -10.65 10.04
N PRO A 32 -0.24 -11.74 9.68
CA PRO A 32 0.15 -12.77 10.63
C PRO A 32 0.93 -12.18 11.82
N PRO A 33 0.69 -12.63 13.07
CA PRO A 33 1.27 -12.05 14.28
C PRO A 33 2.79 -11.82 14.23
N GLU A 34 3.52 -12.74 13.62
CA GLU A 34 4.97 -12.72 13.44
C GLU A 34 5.48 -11.53 12.61
N TYR A 35 4.65 -11.00 11.70
CA TYR A 35 5.03 -9.91 10.80
C TYR A 35 4.48 -8.55 11.23
N ARG A 36 3.59 -8.48 12.22
CA ARG A 36 2.93 -7.22 12.66
C ARG A 36 3.91 -6.13 13.11
N LYS A 37 5.09 -6.51 13.59
CA LYS A 37 6.13 -5.56 14.03
C LYS A 37 6.95 -4.97 12.88
N SER A 38 7.01 -5.65 11.73
CA SER A 38 7.82 -5.25 10.57
C SER A 38 6.98 -4.87 9.35
N VAL A 39 5.66 -5.07 9.40
CA VAL A 39 4.75 -4.72 8.31
C VAL A 39 4.65 -3.21 8.12
N ARG A 40 4.47 -2.79 6.87
CA ARG A 40 4.14 -1.41 6.51
C ARG A 40 2.75 -1.39 5.88
N ILE A 41 1.82 -0.65 6.49
CA ILE A 41 0.43 -0.49 5.99
C ILE A 41 0.31 0.90 5.36
N ILE A 42 0.08 0.92 4.05
CA ILE A 42 -0.01 2.13 3.23
C ILE A 42 -1.40 2.18 2.60
N GLN A 43 -2.07 3.33 2.69
CA GLN A 43 -3.33 3.57 2.00
C GLN A 43 -3.03 3.97 0.56
N LEU A 44 -3.76 3.37 -0.39
CA LEU A 44 -3.70 3.74 -1.80
C LEU A 44 -4.90 4.62 -2.13
N GLU A 45 -4.64 5.76 -2.75
CA GLU A 45 -5.69 6.69 -3.20
C GLU A 45 -5.66 6.78 -4.73
N LYS A 46 -6.84 6.77 -5.35
CA LYS A 46 -6.98 7.04 -6.78
C LYS A 46 -7.26 8.52 -6.94
N PHE A 47 -6.31 9.22 -7.53
CA PHE A 47 -6.48 10.63 -7.88
C PHE A 47 -7.10 10.75 -9.26
N ALA A 48 -8.13 11.58 -9.39
CA ALA A 48 -8.62 12.03 -10.69
C ALA A 48 -7.78 13.23 -11.17
N LEU A 49 -7.68 13.40 -12.49
CA LEU A 49 -7.06 14.57 -13.13
C LEU A 49 -7.95 15.83 -13.04
N ASP A 50 -8.63 16.05 -11.91
CA ASP A 50 -9.26 17.33 -11.61
C ASP A 50 -8.23 18.30 -11.00
N ASP A 51 -8.65 19.52 -10.64
CA ASP A 51 -7.73 20.57 -10.15
C ASP A 51 -6.89 20.14 -8.93
N THR A 52 -7.26 19.06 -8.22
CA THR A 52 -6.46 18.44 -7.15
C THR A 52 -5.15 17.83 -7.68
N GLY A 53 -5.17 17.25 -8.88
CA GLY A 53 -4.00 16.62 -9.51
C GLY A 53 -2.88 17.59 -9.87
N LYS A 54 -3.20 18.87 -10.13
CA LYS A 54 -2.18 19.91 -10.42
C LYS A 54 -1.38 20.30 -9.18
N ASN A 55 -2.03 20.37 -8.01
CA ASN A 55 -1.38 20.79 -6.76
C ASN A 55 -0.38 19.74 -6.24
N LEU A 56 -0.64 18.45 -6.48
CA LEU A 56 0.28 17.38 -6.06
C LEU A 56 1.56 17.36 -6.90
N LEU A 57 1.46 17.56 -8.22
CA LEU A 57 2.63 17.62 -9.11
C LEU A 57 3.55 18.81 -8.79
N ALA A 58 3.00 19.93 -8.34
CA ALA A 58 3.79 21.11 -7.97
C ALA A 58 4.56 20.94 -6.63
N SER A 59 4.17 19.99 -5.78
CA SER A 59 4.76 19.79 -4.44
C SER A 59 5.97 18.85 -4.40
N HIS A 60 6.30 18.19 -5.52
CA HIS A 60 7.40 17.22 -5.64
C HIS A 60 8.43 17.61 -6.71
N ILE A 61 8.49 18.90 -7.08
CA ILE A 61 9.54 19.50 -7.93
C ILE A 61 10.42 20.40 -7.06
#